data_AF-A0A6A3FBG3-F1
#
_entry.id   AF-A0A6A3FBG3-F1
#
_cell.length_a   1.000
_cell.length_b   1.000
_cell.length_c   1.000
_cell.angle_alpha   90.00
_cell.angle_beta   90.00
_cell.angle_gamma   90.00
#
_symmetry.space_group_name_H-M   'P 1'
#
loop_
_entity.id
_entity.type
_entity.pdbx_description
1 polymer ?
#
loop_
_entity_poly.entity_id
_entity_poly.type
_entity_poly.pdbx_seq_one_letter_code
_entity_poly.pdbx_strand_id
1 'polypeptide(L)'
;MLYGDKLGDEAPVDSVEVIGGFVLPVLGVWSFEMQSVYGQLVTVKACIIEGCTAELLLGVDFLRGHEATMDFHKNEVRYQDDKAQVVIPFRTFDEAVRTSVATVRTVRRTRIAQGTVVPMQVAVAAEDGERGIFVPTKNTGAVMLATTVAEVKGGRAWVPTINAGGSRANLPPKQQLGTWIPLDHDMEVLDLKGELSRERLTSWLKEIGDTATPLDNEEEVRIGTEDPEGRALVMKLLRAYRQVSVSTSDCPSSTALDIEHHIDTGKEAPIILNRRRQAQTEDAMVEGNVRKMLNAGVIEEGNGAWGFPVVLVKKKDGEVRFCVRLPRAKQDH
;
A
#
# COMPACT_ATOMS: atom_id res chain seq x y z
N MET A 1 13.33 -4.10 31.03
CA MET A 1 13.97 -2.94 31.69
C MET A 1 15.44 -3.28 31.91
N LEU A 2 16.33 -2.79 31.05
CA LEU A 2 17.78 -2.79 31.31
C LEU A 2 18.05 -1.46 32.01
N TYR A 3 18.41 -1.53 33.29
CA TYR A 3 18.70 -0.36 34.12
C TYR A 3 20.01 0.26 33.65
N GLY A 4 19.98 1.52 33.22
CA GLY A 4 21.20 2.28 32.99
C GLY A 4 21.94 2.54 34.30
N ASP A 5 23.25 2.73 34.22
CA ASP A 5 24.09 3.03 35.38
C ASP A 5 24.12 4.53 35.64
N LYS A 6 23.82 4.94 36.88
CA LYS A 6 23.96 6.34 37.30
C LYS A 6 25.44 6.72 37.24
N LEU A 7 25.77 7.75 36.47
CA LEU A 7 27.11 8.31 36.46
C LEU A 7 27.28 9.28 37.64
N GLY A 8 28.50 9.34 38.17
CA GLY A 8 28.89 10.32 39.19
C GLY A 8 29.21 11.71 38.62
N ASP A 9 29.02 11.88 37.30
CA ASP A 9 29.26 13.12 36.58
C ASP A 9 28.19 14.17 36.94
N GLU A 10 28.57 15.44 37.06
CA GLU A 10 27.60 16.54 37.17
C GLU A 10 26.77 16.63 35.87
N ALA A 11 25.47 16.84 36.02
CA ALA A 11 24.60 17.06 34.87
C ALA A 11 25.00 18.37 34.17
N PRO A 12 24.96 18.42 32.83
CA PRO A 12 25.30 19.63 32.09
C PRO A 12 24.33 20.79 32.35
N VAL A 13 23.13 20.49 32.86
CA VAL A 13 22.09 21.46 33.25
C VAL A 13 21.31 20.94 34.46
N ASP A 14 20.88 21.85 35.34
CA ASP A 14 20.08 21.52 36.54
C ASP A 14 18.59 21.30 36.22
N SER A 15 18.10 21.89 35.12
CA SER A 15 16.70 21.80 34.70
C SER A 15 16.53 21.99 33.19
N VAL A 16 15.42 21.52 32.66
CA VAL A 16 15.05 21.61 31.24
C VAL A 16 13.68 22.30 31.12
N GLU A 17 13.58 23.30 30.24
CA GLU A 17 12.31 23.95 29.91
C GLU A 17 11.61 23.18 28.78
N VAL A 18 10.36 22.78 29.00
CA VAL A 18 9.53 22.03 28.05
C VAL A 18 8.63 22.98 27.27
N ILE A 19 8.18 22.56 26.08
CA ILE A 19 7.16 23.25 25.27
C ILE A 19 5.94 23.52 26.16
N GLY A 20 5.70 24.79 26.48
CA GLY A 20 4.69 25.23 27.46
C GLY A 20 5.25 26.04 28.64
N GLY A 21 6.57 26.21 28.74
CA GLY A 21 7.22 27.06 29.75
C GLY A 21 7.40 26.41 31.12
N PHE A 22 7.14 25.10 31.23
CA PHE A 22 7.36 24.33 32.45
C PHE A 22 8.83 23.95 32.57
N VAL A 23 9.39 24.10 33.76
CA VAL A 23 10.77 23.74 34.07
C VAL A 23 10.77 22.42 34.85
N LEU A 24 11.41 21.40 34.29
CA LEU A 24 11.55 20.08 34.92
C LEU A 24 12.98 19.89 35.43
N PRO A 25 13.18 19.42 36.67
CA PRO A 25 14.51 19.21 37.23
C PRO A 25 15.19 17.99 36.61
N VAL A 26 16.51 18.10 36.42
CA VAL A 26 17.36 16.97 36.00
C VAL A 26 17.85 16.23 37.24
N LEU A 27 17.53 14.94 37.31
CA LEU A 27 17.90 14.05 38.43
C LEU A 27 19.37 13.59 38.36
N GLY A 28 20.03 13.82 37.22
CA GLY A 28 21.43 13.49 36.94
C GLY A 28 21.63 12.81 35.57
N VAL A 29 22.81 12.24 35.35
CA VAL A 29 23.19 11.58 34.09
C VAL A 29 23.33 10.06 34.26
N TRP A 30 22.75 9.31 33.33
CA TRP A 30 22.81 7.85 33.29
C TRP A 30 23.43 7.38 31.98
N SER A 31 24.17 6.27 32.06
CA SER A 31 24.69 5.56 30.90
C SER A 31 23.79 4.37 30.58
N PHE A 32 23.30 4.29 29.36
CA PHE A 32 22.46 3.21 28.85
C PHE A 32 23.23 2.41 27.82
N GLU A 33 23.34 1.11 28.03
CA GLU A 33 23.81 0.17 27.02
C GLU A 33 22.64 -0.57 26.41
N MET A 34 22.46 -0.39 25.11
CA MET A 34 21.34 -0.95 24.34
C MET A 34 21.86 -1.79 23.19
N GLN A 35 21.15 -2.85 22.84
CA GLN A 35 21.45 -3.64 21.65
C GLN A 35 20.50 -3.28 20.52
N SER A 36 21.04 -2.85 19.37
CA SER A 36 20.24 -2.56 18.19
C SER A 36 19.62 -3.82 17.59
N VAL A 37 18.63 -3.66 16.71
CA VAL A 37 18.01 -4.76 15.94
C VAL A 37 19.00 -5.56 15.10
N TYR A 38 20.21 -5.02 14.86
CA TYR A 38 21.30 -5.69 14.16
C TYR A 38 22.32 -6.36 15.10
N GLY A 39 22.06 -6.38 16.41
CA GLY A 39 22.96 -6.94 17.42
C GLY A 39 24.13 -6.02 17.81
N GLN A 40 24.07 -4.73 17.44
CA GLN A 40 25.15 -3.78 17.70
C GLN A 40 24.95 -3.12 19.07
N LEU A 41 26.02 -2.96 19.85
CA LEU A 41 25.96 -2.24 21.10
C LEU A 41 25.90 -0.73 20.81
N VAL A 42 24.99 -0.03 21.47
CA VAL A 42 24.80 1.41 21.40
C VAL A 42 24.81 1.93 22.83
N THR A 43 25.81 2.75 23.14
CA THR A 43 25.93 3.38 24.46
C THR A 43 25.47 4.82 24.37
N VAL A 44 24.54 5.20 25.25
CA VAL A 44 23.98 6.55 25.29
C VAL A 44 24.09 7.09 26.71
N LYS A 45 24.72 8.25 26.86
CA LYS A 45 24.63 9.03 28.09
C LYS A 45 23.44 9.98 27.96
N ALA A 46 22.52 9.93 28.90
CA ALA A 46 21.33 10.78 28.89
C ALA A 46 21.03 11.37 30.27
N CYS A 47 20.50 12.59 30.27
CA CYS A 47 19.98 13.22 31.47
C CYS A 47 18.60 12.63 31.79
N ILE A 48 18.37 12.24 33.05
CA ILE A 48 17.05 11.78 33.51
C ILE A 48 16.29 12.97 34.05
N ILE A 49 15.14 13.24 33.46
CA ILE A 49 14.29 14.37 33.81
C ILE A 49 13.13 13.84 34.65
N GLU A 50 12.82 14.52 35.76
CA GLU A 50 11.71 14.15 36.62
C GLU A 50 10.39 14.17 35.83
N GLY A 51 9.64 13.06 35.87
CA GLY A 51 8.37 12.90 35.14
C GLY A 51 8.50 12.34 33.72
N CYS A 52 9.69 12.29 33.12
CA CYS A 52 9.92 11.70 31.80
C CYS A 52 10.48 10.27 31.94
N THR A 53 9.61 9.27 31.88
CA THR A 53 9.99 7.87 32.19
C THR A 53 9.90 6.89 31.02
N ALA A 54 9.31 7.29 29.90
CA ALA A 54 8.97 6.36 28.82
C ALA A 54 9.84 6.51 27.55
N GLU A 55 10.46 7.66 27.32
CA GLU A 55 11.09 7.98 26.04
C GLU A 55 12.52 8.48 26.23
N LEU A 56 13.43 7.95 25.40
CA LEU A 56 14.82 8.40 25.33
C LEU A 56 14.97 9.29 24.09
N LEU A 57 15.29 10.57 24.32
CA LEU A 57 15.56 11.51 23.24
C LEU A 57 17.05 11.55 22.93
N LEU A 58 17.42 11.22 21.69
CA LEU A 58 18.79 11.38 21.20
C LEU A 58 18.97 12.78 20.64
N GLY A 59 19.77 13.58 21.34
CA GLY A 59 20.06 14.96 20.96
C GLY A 59 21.15 15.10 19.90
N VAL A 60 21.39 16.37 19.53
CA VAL A 60 22.47 16.77 18.62
C VAL A 60 23.86 16.52 19.20
N ASP A 61 23.98 16.43 20.51
CA ASP A 61 25.17 16.05 21.26
C ASP A 61 25.56 14.59 20.98
N PHE A 62 24.60 13.67 21.01
CA PHE A 62 24.82 12.27 20.62
C PHE A 62 25.27 12.18 19.16
N LEU A 63 24.58 12.91 18.27
CA LEU A 63 24.93 12.93 16.84
C LEU A 63 26.33 13.51 16.61
N ARG A 64 26.69 14.60 17.29
CA ARG A 64 28.01 15.22 17.16
C ARG A 64 29.11 14.35 17.76
N GLY A 65 28.88 13.76 18.93
CA GLY A 65 29.85 12.93 19.63
C GLY A 65 30.25 11.67 18.85
N HIS A 66 29.33 11.14 18.04
CA HIS A 66 29.57 9.97 17.18
C HIS A 66 29.84 10.33 15.71
N GLU A 67 29.91 11.62 15.36
CA GLU A 67 29.94 12.09 13.96
C GLU A 67 28.84 11.43 13.10
N ALA A 68 27.66 11.25 13.70
CA ALA A 68 26.56 10.50 13.10
C ALA A 68 25.88 11.27 11.97
N THR A 69 25.54 10.55 10.91
CA THR A 69 24.73 11.04 9.79
C THR A 69 23.29 10.56 9.95
N MET A 70 22.33 11.48 9.91
CA MET A 70 20.90 11.17 9.88
C MET A 70 20.38 11.25 8.44
N ASP A 71 19.75 10.17 7.97
CA ASP A 71 19.27 10.00 6.60
C ASP A 71 17.74 9.80 6.63
N PHE A 72 16.97 10.86 6.37
CA PHE A 72 15.51 10.84 6.35
C PHE A 72 14.92 10.13 5.13
N HIS A 73 15.68 10.00 4.03
CA HIS A 73 15.21 9.22 2.89
C HIS A 73 15.25 7.72 3.22
N LYS A 74 16.26 7.28 3.97
CA LYS A 74 16.38 5.88 4.39
C LYS A 74 15.71 5.62 5.74
N ASN A 75 15.40 6.65 6.53
CA ASN A 75 14.97 6.54 7.92
C ASN A 75 16.01 5.79 8.78
N GLU A 76 17.25 6.27 8.78
CA GLU A 76 18.32 5.72 9.63
C GLU A 76 19.33 6.78 10.11
N VAL A 77 19.85 6.57 11.32
CA VAL A 77 21.06 7.22 11.83
C VAL A 77 22.22 6.26 11.64
N ARG A 78 23.35 6.75 11.11
CA ARG A 78 24.57 5.96 10.88
C ARG A 78 25.77 6.65 11.51
N TYR A 79 26.61 5.88 12.18
CA TYR A 79 27.92 6.33 12.65
C TYR A 79 28.94 5.19 12.62
N GLN A 80 30.21 5.52 12.83
CA GLN A 80 31.29 4.54 12.95
C GLN A 80 31.67 4.38 14.41
N ASP A 81 31.83 3.13 14.85
CA ASP A 81 32.27 2.81 16.21
C ASP A 81 33.29 1.67 16.15
N ASP A 82 34.51 1.91 16.64
CA ASP A 82 35.62 0.94 16.76
C ASP A 82 35.69 -0.16 15.67
N LYS A 83 35.57 0.27 14.40
CA LYS A 83 35.65 -0.52 13.13
C LYS A 83 34.33 -1.14 12.61
N ALA A 84 33.19 -0.86 13.21
CA ALA A 84 31.88 -1.30 12.72
C ALA A 84 30.94 -0.12 12.47
N GLN A 85 30.23 -0.17 11.33
CA GLN A 85 29.20 0.82 11.01
C GLN A 85 27.93 0.52 11.82
N VAL A 86 27.59 1.39 12.77
CA VAL A 86 26.34 1.34 13.52
C VAL A 86 25.20 1.93 12.69
N VAL A 87 24.05 1.26 12.67
CA VAL A 87 22.84 1.72 11.99
C VAL A 87 21.67 1.62 12.95
N ILE A 88 21.03 2.75 13.23
CA ILE A 88 19.84 2.86 14.06
C ILE A 88 18.67 3.26 13.15
N PRO A 89 17.77 2.34 12.81
CA PRO A 89 16.60 2.68 12.00
C PRO A 89 15.60 3.47 12.85
N PHE A 90 14.93 4.44 12.24
CA PHE A 90 13.81 5.17 12.84
C PHE A 90 12.59 5.10 11.92
N ARG A 91 11.46 5.64 12.38
CA ARG A 91 10.26 5.86 11.56
C ARG A 91 9.89 7.33 11.59
N THR A 92 9.26 7.79 10.52
CA THR A 92 8.70 9.14 10.43
C THR A 92 7.18 9.04 10.37
N PHE A 93 6.50 10.05 10.91
CA PHE A 93 5.07 10.21 10.75
C PHE A 93 4.80 11.02 9.48
N ASP A 94 3.98 10.49 8.58
CA ASP A 94 3.54 11.21 7.39
C ASP A 94 2.19 11.88 7.70
N GLU A 95 2.17 13.23 7.72
CA GLU A 95 0.95 13.99 8.01
C GLU A 95 -0.13 13.84 6.93
N ALA A 96 0.26 13.63 5.66
CA ALA A 96 -0.69 13.50 4.56
C ALA A 96 -1.44 12.16 4.62
N VAL A 97 -0.75 11.09 5.02
CA VAL A 97 -1.31 9.74 5.15
C VAL A 97 -1.72 9.42 6.60
N ARG A 98 -1.47 10.34 7.54
CA ARG A 98 -1.69 10.19 9.00
C ARG A 98 -1.18 8.87 9.56
N THR A 99 -0.07 8.37 9.03
CA THR A 99 0.45 7.04 9.33
C THR A 99 1.95 7.11 9.55
N SER A 100 2.44 6.37 10.54
CA SER A 100 3.88 6.17 10.72
C SER A 100 4.37 5.07 9.78
N VAL A 101 5.34 5.37 8.92
CA VAL A 101 5.83 4.42 7.92
C VAL A 101 7.27 4.05 8.26
N ALA A 102 7.53 2.75 8.46
CA ALA A 102 8.86 2.27 8.82
C ALA A 102 9.52 1.49 7.67
N THR A 103 10.84 1.68 7.51
CA THR A 103 11.62 0.97 6.49
C THR A 103 12.03 -0.41 7.00
N VAL A 104 11.70 -1.47 6.24
CA VAL A 104 12.00 -2.86 6.59
C VAL A 104 13.30 -3.33 5.94
N ARG A 105 14.17 -3.96 6.73
CA ARG A 105 15.52 -4.36 6.29
C ARG A 105 15.91 -5.78 6.69
N THR A 106 16.89 -6.32 6.00
CA THR A 106 17.47 -7.63 6.36
C THR A 106 18.30 -7.50 7.65
N VAL A 107 18.02 -8.31 8.67
CA VAL A 107 18.77 -8.27 9.95
C VAL A 107 20.23 -8.69 9.76
N ARG A 108 20.44 -9.81 9.07
CA ARG A 108 21.75 -10.43 8.86
C ARG A 108 21.84 -11.00 7.46
N ARG A 109 23.06 -11.29 6.99
CA ARG A 109 23.24 -11.96 5.71
C ARG A 109 22.42 -13.26 5.68
N THR A 110 21.46 -13.33 4.76
CA THR A 110 20.58 -14.48 4.62
C THR A 110 20.84 -15.13 3.27
N ARG A 111 21.09 -16.44 3.31
CA ARG A 111 21.40 -17.22 2.12
C ARG A 111 20.26 -18.20 1.87
N ILE A 112 19.62 -18.12 0.71
CA ILE A 112 18.41 -18.86 0.39
C ILE A 112 18.72 -19.84 -0.73
N ALA A 113 18.50 -21.13 -0.48
CA ALA A 113 18.72 -22.17 -1.47
C ALA A 113 17.76 -22.01 -2.65
N GLN A 114 18.13 -22.52 -3.81
CA GLN A 114 17.26 -22.47 -5.00
C GLN A 114 15.92 -23.16 -4.75
N GLY A 115 14.82 -22.57 -5.21
CA GLY A 115 13.48 -23.16 -5.12
C GLY A 115 12.96 -23.36 -3.69
N THR A 116 13.50 -22.65 -2.70
CA THR A 116 13.09 -22.82 -1.29
C THR A 116 12.27 -21.63 -0.79
N VAL A 117 11.32 -21.93 0.11
CA VAL A 117 10.59 -20.96 0.92
C VAL A 117 11.17 -20.99 2.33
N VAL A 118 11.67 -19.86 2.82
CA VAL A 118 12.30 -19.75 4.13
C VAL A 118 11.69 -18.58 4.89
N PRO A 119 11.20 -18.77 6.12
CA PRO A 119 10.83 -17.66 6.98
C PRO A 119 12.09 -16.88 7.36
N MET A 120 12.09 -15.57 7.15
CA MET A 120 13.23 -14.69 7.42
C MET A 120 12.83 -13.63 8.43
N GLN A 121 13.72 -13.37 9.40
CA GLN A 121 13.57 -12.20 10.27
C GLN A 121 14.04 -10.93 9.57
N VAL A 122 13.19 -9.92 9.63
CA VAL A 122 13.48 -8.57 9.14
C VAL A 122 13.44 -7.57 10.28
N ALA A 123 14.27 -6.53 10.19
CA ALA A 123 14.30 -5.42 11.13
C ALA A 123 13.21 -4.42 10.76
N VAL A 124 12.45 -3.98 11.76
CA VAL A 124 11.36 -3.00 11.64
C VAL A 124 11.51 -1.98 12.78
N ALA A 125 11.51 -0.69 12.46
CA ALA A 125 11.50 0.38 13.45
C ALA A 125 10.07 0.66 13.91
N ALA A 126 9.52 -0.27 14.68
CA ALA A 126 8.15 -0.25 15.22
C ALA A 126 8.17 -0.70 16.68
N GLU A 127 7.09 -0.39 17.40
CA GLU A 127 6.95 -0.77 18.80
C GLU A 127 6.78 -2.28 18.98
N ASP A 128 7.19 -2.78 20.14
CA ASP A 128 7.00 -4.19 20.48
C ASP A 128 5.51 -4.50 20.62
N GLY A 129 5.05 -5.56 19.95
CA GLY A 129 3.62 -5.91 19.88
C GLY A 129 2.84 -5.20 18.77
N GLU A 130 3.44 -4.26 18.03
CA GLU A 130 2.77 -3.60 16.92
C GLU A 130 2.46 -4.60 15.79
N ARG A 131 1.20 -4.65 15.37
CA ARG A 131 0.77 -5.39 14.17
C ARG A 131 0.81 -4.47 12.95
N GLY A 132 1.31 -4.99 11.84
CA GLY A 132 1.41 -4.22 10.61
C GLY A 132 1.53 -5.09 9.37
N ILE A 133 1.38 -4.43 8.23
CA ILE A 133 1.54 -5.01 6.91
C ILE A 133 2.95 -4.69 6.42
N PHE A 134 3.73 -5.73 6.16
CA PHE A 134 4.94 -5.62 5.38
C PHE A 134 4.61 -5.63 3.89
N VAL A 135 5.02 -4.59 3.18
CA VAL A 135 4.92 -4.46 1.72
C VAL A 135 6.32 -4.44 1.11
N PRO A 136 6.71 -5.44 0.29
CA PRO A 136 7.99 -5.44 -0.39
C PRO A 136 8.00 -4.38 -1.51
N THR A 137 8.88 -3.38 -1.39
CA THR A 137 8.97 -2.27 -2.35
C THR A 137 10.29 -2.27 -3.13
N LYS A 138 11.22 -3.17 -2.80
CA LYS A 138 12.52 -3.29 -3.47
C LYS A 138 12.63 -4.62 -4.20
N ASN A 139 13.14 -4.57 -5.42
CA ASN A 139 13.46 -5.77 -6.18
C ASN A 139 14.71 -6.44 -5.60
N THR A 140 14.58 -7.70 -5.17
CA THR A 140 15.67 -8.52 -4.65
C THR A 140 16.18 -9.56 -5.65
N GLY A 141 15.91 -9.34 -6.95
CA GLY A 141 16.35 -10.20 -8.04
C GLY A 141 15.57 -11.51 -8.05
N ALA A 142 16.27 -12.64 -7.87
CA ALA A 142 15.67 -13.97 -7.84
C ALA A 142 14.85 -14.27 -6.56
N VAL A 143 15.01 -13.43 -5.53
CA VAL A 143 14.27 -13.55 -4.28
C VAL A 143 12.98 -12.75 -4.39
N MET A 144 11.86 -13.39 -4.09
CA MET A 144 10.56 -12.78 -3.92
C MET A 144 10.20 -12.77 -2.43
N LEU A 145 9.61 -11.67 -1.99
CA LEU A 145 9.12 -11.47 -0.65
C LEU A 145 7.60 -11.38 -0.71
N ALA A 146 6.90 -12.01 0.22
CA ALA A 146 5.45 -11.93 0.28
C ALA A 146 5.00 -10.72 1.10
N THR A 147 4.00 -9.99 0.60
CA THR A 147 3.23 -9.06 1.44
C THR A 147 2.64 -9.84 2.61
N THR A 148 2.95 -9.42 3.84
CA THR A 148 2.69 -10.23 5.03
C THR A 148 2.16 -9.37 6.16
N VAL A 149 1.09 -9.82 6.82
CA VAL A 149 0.68 -9.26 8.11
C VAL A 149 1.48 -9.97 9.20
N ALA A 150 2.18 -9.20 10.03
CA ALA A 150 2.97 -9.75 11.12
C ALA A 150 2.89 -8.85 12.37
N GLU A 151 3.36 -9.39 13.49
CA GLU A 151 3.54 -8.67 14.75
C GLU A 151 5.04 -8.47 14.98
N VAL A 152 5.41 -7.26 15.40
CA VAL A 152 6.79 -6.89 15.70
C VAL A 152 7.16 -7.40 17.09
N LYS A 153 8.26 -8.14 17.19
CA LYS A 153 8.85 -8.61 18.44
C LYS A 153 10.32 -8.24 18.53
N GLY A 154 10.69 -7.39 19.48
CA GLY A 154 12.03 -6.87 19.68
C GLY A 154 12.58 -6.18 18.42
N GLY A 155 11.77 -5.32 17.79
CA GLY A 155 12.10 -4.62 16.55
C GLY A 155 12.30 -5.53 15.33
N ARG A 156 11.76 -6.77 15.38
CA ARG A 156 11.86 -7.75 14.30
C ARG A 156 10.50 -8.35 13.96
N ALA A 157 10.28 -8.63 12.67
CA ALA A 157 9.11 -9.35 12.18
C ALA A 157 9.54 -10.54 11.32
N TRP A 158 8.67 -11.55 11.20
CA TRP A 158 8.89 -12.70 10.33
C TRP A 158 8.18 -12.50 8.99
N VAL A 159 8.92 -12.69 7.90
CA VAL A 159 8.39 -12.61 6.53
C VAL A 159 8.74 -13.86 5.74
N PRO A 160 7.79 -14.44 4.97
CA PRO A 160 8.07 -15.52 4.03
C PRO A 160 8.93 -14.99 2.88
N THR A 161 10.03 -15.69 2.61
CA THR A 161 10.94 -15.35 1.53
C THR A 161 11.09 -16.55 0.59
N ILE A 162 10.97 -16.32 -0.72
CA ILE A 162 11.00 -17.36 -1.74
C ILE A 162 12.16 -17.09 -2.69
N ASN A 163 13.04 -18.04 -2.92
CA ASN A 163 14.00 -17.94 -4.02
C ASN A 163 13.47 -18.70 -5.24
N ALA A 164 12.96 -17.96 -6.22
CA ALA A 164 12.44 -18.51 -7.48
C ALA A 164 13.51 -18.66 -8.57
N GLY A 165 14.76 -18.25 -8.30
CA GLY A 165 15.87 -18.41 -9.24
C GLY A 165 16.43 -19.82 -9.28
N GLY A 166 17.04 -20.17 -10.40
CA GLY A 166 17.77 -21.43 -10.61
C GLY A 166 19.14 -21.50 -9.92
N SER A 167 19.44 -20.57 -9.01
CA SER A 167 20.69 -20.54 -8.25
C SER A 167 20.46 -20.01 -6.85
N ARG A 168 21.43 -20.21 -5.97
CA ARG A 168 21.39 -19.70 -4.60
C ARG A 168 21.40 -18.18 -4.60
N ALA A 169 20.47 -17.58 -3.84
CA ALA A 169 20.42 -16.14 -3.65
C ALA A 169 20.97 -15.71 -2.29
N ASN A 170 21.55 -14.52 -2.25
CA ASN A 170 22.09 -13.91 -1.02
C ASN A 170 21.45 -12.54 -0.82
N LEU A 171 20.86 -12.33 0.36
CA LEU A 171 20.43 -11.02 0.82
C LEU A 171 21.51 -10.43 1.74
N PRO A 172 22.16 -9.32 1.37
CA PRO A 172 23.09 -8.61 2.24
C PRO A 172 22.45 -8.15 3.56
N PRO A 173 23.25 -8.06 4.64
CA PRO A 173 22.77 -7.46 5.88
C PRO A 173 22.38 -6.00 5.65
N LYS A 174 21.40 -5.50 6.39
CA LYS A 174 20.90 -4.12 6.36
C LYS A 174 20.32 -3.66 5.01
N GLN A 175 20.18 -4.57 4.04
CA GLN A 175 19.53 -4.26 2.77
C GLN A 175 18.06 -3.92 3.02
N GLN A 176 17.60 -2.79 2.46
CA GLN A 176 16.19 -2.42 2.43
C GLN A 176 15.40 -3.37 1.54
N LEU A 177 14.29 -3.89 2.09
CA LEU A 177 13.43 -4.86 1.44
C LEU A 177 12.06 -4.27 1.11
N GLY A 178 11.57 -3.40 1.97
CA GLY A 178 10.22 -2.87 1.82
C GLY A 178 9.85 -1.88 2.90
N THR A 179 8.55 -1.78 3.10
CA THR A 179 7.91 -0.82 3.97
C THR A 179 6.98 -1.54 4.94
N TRP A 180 6.89 -1.04 6.16
CA TRP A 180 5.97 -1.49 7.19
C TRP A 180 4.91 -0.42 7.40
N ILE A 181 3.66 -0.86 7.37
CA ILE A 181 2.48 -0.02 7.55
C ILE A 181 1.75 -0.55 8.79
N PRO A 182 1.67 0.22 9.88
CA PRO A 182 0.94 -0.21 11.07
C PRO A 182 -0.53 -0.37 10.72
N LEU A 183 -1.17 -1.35 11.33
CA LEU A 183 -2.61 -1.53 11.22
C LEU A 183 -3.27 -0.60 12.23
N ASP A 184 -4.18 0.25 11.74
CA ASP A 184 -5.02 1.05 12.62
C ASP A 184 -6.05 0.16 13.34
N HIS A 185 -6.62 0.63 14.44
CA HIS A 185 -7.68 -0.07 15.17
C HIS A 185 -8.93 -0.32 14.31
N ASP A 186 -9.09 0.44 13.23
CA ASP A 186 -10.19 0.32 12.27
C ASP A 186 -9.91 -0.68 11.12
N MET A 187 -8.67 -1.18 10.99
CA MET A 187 -8.33 -2.19 9.99
C MET A 187 -8.49 -3.61 10.56
N GLU A 188 -9.60 -4.26 10.21
CA GLU A 188 -9.83 -5.66 10.56
C GLU A 188 -8.94 -6.58 9.69
N VAL A 189 -7.94 -7.19 10.32
CA VAL A 189 -7.18 -8.27 9.69
C VAL A 189 -8.04 -9.53 9.74
N LEU A 190 -8.64 -9.88 8.60
CA LEU A 190 -9.32 -11.16 8.42
C LEU A 190 -8.28 -12.29 8.52
N ASP A 191 -8.27 -13.00 9.65
CA ASP A 191 -7.44 -14.19 9.81
C ASP A 191 -7.99 -15.30 8.90
N LEU A 192 -7.29 -15.62 7.82
CA LEU A 192 -7.76 -16.58 6.82
C LEU A 192 -7.84 -18.03 7.36
N LYS A 193 -7.45 -18.28 8.62
CA LYS A 193 -7.54 -19.61 9.23
C LYS A 193 -9.00 -20.01 9.49
N GLY A 194 -9.51 -20.90 8.65
CA GLY A 194 -10.80 -21.58 8.84
C GLY A 194 -12.02 -20.76 8.41
N GLU A 195 -11.86 -19.46 8.15
CA GLU A 195 -12.94 -18.59 7.64
C GLU A 195 -13.34 -18.92 6.20
N LEU A 196 -12.38 -19.36 5.37
CA LEU A 196 -12.63 -19.85 4.01
C LEU A 196 -12.90 -21.36 3.93
N SER A 197 -13.26 -22.00 5.05
CA SER A 197 -13.72 -23.40 5.01
C SER A 197 -14.96 -23.51 4.11
N ARG A 198 -15.04 -24.57 3.31
CA ARG A 198 -16.15 -24.75 2.33
C ARG A 198 -17.50 -24.77 3.04
N GLU A 199 -17.56 -25.31 4.25
CA GLU A 199 -18.75 -25.38 5.10
C GLU A 199 -19.23 -23.99 5.49
N ARG A 200 -18.32 -23.13 5.94
CA ARG A 200 -18.63 -21.77 6.39
C ARG A 200 -18.97 -20.85 5.23
N LEU A 201 -18.24 -20.96 4.11
CA LEU A 201 -18.58 -20.27 2.85
C LEU A 201 -19.97 -20.65 2.36
N THR A 202 -20.34 -21.93 2.46
CA THR A 202 -21.68 -22.40 2.08
C THR A 202 -22.76 -21.84 3.01
N SER A 203 -22.47 -21.72 4.32
CA SER A 203 -23.40 -21.11 5.28
C SER A 203 -23.57 -19.61 4.99
N TRP A 204 -22.46 -18.89 4.83
CA TRP A 204 -22.44 -17.46 4.52
C TRP A 204 -23.18 -17.14 3.22
N LEU A 205 -22.97 -17.92 2.16
CA LEU A 205 -23.70 -17.76 0.89
C LEU A 205 -25.21 -17.89 1.04
N LYS A 206 -25.71 -18.70 1.99
CA LYS A 206 -27.16 -18.79 2.26
C LYS A 206 -27.70 -17.52 2.95
N GLU A 207 -26.86 -16.78 3.66
CA GLU A 207 -27.25 -15.56 4.38
C GLU A 207 -27.26 -14.32 3.49
N ILE A 208 -26.37 -14.24 2.48
CA ILE A 208 -26.26 -13.08 1.58
C ILE A 208 -27.51 -12.87 0.73
N GLY A 209 -28.21 -13.94 0.35
CA GLY A 209 -29.44 -13.83 -0.42
C GLY A 209 -29.76 -15.05 -1.27
N ASP A 210 -30.46 -14.82 -2.38
CA ASP A 210 -30.93 -15.89 -3.26
C ASP A 210 -29.80 -16.45 -4.14
N THR A 211 -29.31 -17.62 -3.74
CA THR A 211 -28.30 -18.41 -4.45
C THR A 211 -28.88 -19.49 -5.36
N ALA A 212 -30.22 -19.62 -5.41
CA ALA A 212 -30.91 -20.70 -6.10
C ALA A 212 -31.32 -20.30 -7.51
N THR A 213 -31.86 -19.09 -7.69
CA THR A 213 -32.31 -18.64 -9.03
C THR A 213 -31.11 -18.44 -9.96
N PRO A 214 -31.12 -19.07 -11.16
CA PRO A 214 -30.06 -18.91 -12.14
C PRO A 214 -29.95 -17.50 -12.71
N LEU A 215 -28.76 -17.14 -13.22
CA LEU A 215 -28.55 -15.96 -14.05
C LEU A 215 -28.95 -16.23 -15.50
N ASP A 216 -29.25 -15.16 -16.26
CA ASP A 216 -29.74 -15.28 -17.64
C ASP A 216 -28.70 -15.87 -18.63
N ASN A 217 -27.39 -15.82 -18.32
CA ASN A 217 -26.28 -16.28 -19.19
C ASN A 217 -25.21 -17.10 -18.43
N GLU A 218 -25.60 -18.04 -17.56
CA GLU A 218 -24.64 -18.80 -16.72
C GLU A 218 -23.60 -19.61 -17.52
N GLU A 219 -24.01 -20.14 -18.67
CA GLU A 219 -23.17 -20.90 -19.60
C GLU A 219 -22.00 -20.11 -20.18
N GLU A 220 -22.11 -18.79 -20.27
CA GLU A 220 -21.04 -17.92 -20.77
C GLU A 220 -20.01 -17.56 -19.68
N VAL A 221 -20.32 -17.85 -18.41
CA VAL A 221 -19.46 -17.49 -17.28
C VAL A 221 -18.20 -18.36 -17.27
N ARG A 222 -17.06 -17.71 -17.54
CA ARG A 222 -15.73 -18.31 -17.50
C ARG A 222 -15.11 -18.12 -16.11
N ILE A 223 -15.21 -19.15 -15.28
CA ILE A 223 -14.55 -19.20 -13.97
C ILE A 223 -13.21 -19.92 -14.16
N GLY A 224 -12.10 -19.27 -13.80
CA GLY A 224 -10.74 -19.79 -13.98
C GLY A 224 -10.33 -20.96 -13.06
N THR A 225 -11.29 -21.70 -12.51
CA THR A 225 -11.04 -22.86 -11.63
C THR A 225 -11.48 -24.15 -12.33
N GLU A 226 -10.68 -25.20 -12.19
CA GLU A 226 -11.00 -26.56 -12.65
C GLU A 226 -11.75 -27.37 -11.58
N ASP A 227 -11.81 -26.86 -10.33
CA ASP A 227 -12.53 -27.50 -9.23
C ASP A 227 -14.06 -27.31 -9.37
N PRO A 228 -14.85 -28.37 -9.54
CA PRO A 228 -16.30 -28.26 -9.69
C PRO A 228 -16.99 -27.69 -8.46
N GLU A 229 -16.48 -27.95 -7.25
CA GLU A 229 -17.05 -27.42 -6.01
C GLU A 229 -16.78 -25.91 -5.89
N GLY A 230 -15.55 -25.47 -6.18
CA GLY A 230 -15.19 -24.06 -6.26
C GLY A 230 -16.00 -23.31 -7.32
N ARG A 231 -16.21 -23.92 -8.50
CA ARG A 231 -17.08 -23.35 -9.55
C ARG A 231 -18.50 -23.15 -9.03
N ALA A 232 -19.06 -24.13 -8.32
CA ALA A 232 -20.41 -24.03 -7.76
C ALA A 232 -20.54 -22.92 -6.71
N LEU A 233 -19.54 -22.70 -5.86
CA LEU A 233 -19.53 -21.62 -4.88
C LEU A 233 -19.50 -20.23 -5.55
N VAL A 234 -18.68 -20.06 -6.57
CA VAL A 234 -18.61 -18.80 -7.34
C VAL A 234 -19.94 -18.54 -8.07
N MET A 235 -20.55 -19.56 -8.66
CA MET A 235 -21.88 -19.41 -9.29
C MET A 235 -22.94 -18.99 -8.28
N LYS A 236 -22.96 -19.58 -7.08
CA LYS A 236 -23.88 -19.16 -6.02
C LYS A 236 -23.68 -17.70 -5.61
N LEU A 237 -22.44 -17.25 -5.51
CA LEU A 237 -22.13 -15.85 -5.21
C LEU A 237 -22.67 -14.91 -6.29
N LEU A 238 -22.45 -15.24 -7.57
CA LEU A 238 -22.95 -14.43 -8.69
C LEU A 238 -24.48 -14.36 -8.70
N ARG A 239 -25.17 -15.47 -8.37
CA ARG A 239 -26.64 -15.48 -8.23
C ARG A 239 -27.14 -14.58 -7.10
N ALA A 240 -26.43 -14.57 -5.96
CA ALA A 240 -26.76 -13.70 -4.83
C ALA A 240 -26.57 -12.22 -5.20
N TYR A 241 -25.52 -11.88 -5.95
CA TYR A 241 -25.24 -10.52 -6.43
C TYR A 241 -25.78 -10.25 -7.84
N ARG A 242 -26.88 -10.90 -8.24
CA ARG A 242 -27.40 -10.81 -9.61
C ARG A 242 -27.57 -9.38 -10.11
N GLN A 243 -27.97 -8.46 -9.23
CA GLN A 243 -28.21 -7.05 -9.55
C GLN A 243 -26.96 -6.34 -10.08
N VAL A 244 -25.76 -6.75 -9.64
CA VAL A 244 -24.48 -6.21 -10.11
C VAL A 244 -24.05 -6.84 -11.44
N SER A 245 -24.51 -8.06 -11.70
CA SER A 245 -24.21 -8.79 -12.94
C SER A 245 -25.22 -8.58 -14.07
N VAL A 246 -26.35 -7.92 -13.82
CA VAL A 246 -27.29 -7.56 -14.88
C VAL A 246 -26.60 -6.57 -15.80
N SER A 247 -26.45 -6.93 -17.08
CA SER A 247 -26.05 -5.97 -18.10
C SER A 247 -27.18 -4.96 -18.27
N THR A 248 -27.13 -3.84 -17.56
CA THR A 248 -28.06 -2.74 -17.75
C THR A 248 -27.75 -2.04 -19.06
N SER A 249 -28.22 -2.59 -20.18
CA SER A 249 -28.10 -2.01 -21.54
C SER A 249 -26.67 -1.84 -22.08
N ASP A 250 -26.56 -1.43 -23.35
CA ASP A 250 -25.30 -1.07 -24.04
C ASP A 250 -24.54 0.10 -23.38
N CYS A 251 -25.10 0.71 -22.34
CA CYS A 251 -24.58 1.88 -21.64
C CYS A 251 -24.26 1.54 -20.18
N PRO A 252 -23.07 1.91 -19.66
CA PRO A 252 -22.72 1.64 -18.27
C PRO A 252 -23.72 2.33 -17.32
N SER A 253 -24.06 1.67 -16.21
CA SER A 253 -24.90 2.26 -15.16
C SER A 253 -24.22 3.50 -14.58
N SER A 254 -24.97 4.61 -14.45
CA SER A 254 -24.49 5.80 -13.74
C SER A 254 -24.09 5.46 -12.31
N THR A 255 -23.02 6.06 -11.80
CA THR A 255 -22.59 5.92 -10.41
C THR A 255 -23.73 6.35 -9.48
N ALA A 256 -23.99 5.60 -8.41
CA ALA A 256 -25.03 5.96 -7.43
C ALA A 256 -24.70 7.23 -6.61
N LEU A 257 -23.47 7.75 -6.75
CA LEU A 257 -22.98 8.94 -6.07
C LEU A 257 -23.00 10.12 -7.04
N ASP A 258 -23.58 11.23 -6.59
CA ASP A 258 -23.64 12.50 -7.31
C ASP A 258 -22.29 13.22 -7.20
N ILE A 259 -21.31 12.77 -8.00
CA ILE A 259 -19.96 13.32 -8.04
C ILE A 259 -19.71 13.90 -9.44
N GLU A 260 -19.49 15.21 -9.51
CA GLU A 260 -19.12 15.90 -10.73
C GLU A 260 -17.58 15.98 -10.86
N HIS A 261 -17.07 15.59 -12.03
CA HIS A 261 -15.64 15.70 -12.35
C HIS A 261 -15.37 16.98 -13.13
N HIS A 262 -14.59 17.90 -12.56
CA HIS A 262 -14.06 19.06 -13.26
C HIS A 262 -12.78 18.69 -14.02
N ILE A 263 -12.75 18.90 -15.33
CA ILE A 263 -11.56 18.73 -16.16
C ILE A 263 -10.96 20.12 -16.44
N ASP A 264 -9.80 20.42 -15.85
CA ASP A 264 -9.07 21.65 -16.12
C ASP A 264 -8.38 21.59 -17.49
N THR A 265 -8.85 22.41 -18.43
CA THR A 265 -8.28 22.52 -19.78
C THR A 265 -7.11 23.51 -19.87
N GLY A 266 -6.70 24.13 -18.76
CA GLY A 266 -5.59 25.07 -18.70
C GLY A 266 -5.80 26.28 -19.61
N LYS A 267 -4.83 26.57 -20.48
CA LYS A 267 -4.85 27.71 -21.43
C LYS A 267 -5.21 27.31 -22.86
N GLU A 268 -5.62 26.07 -23.08
CA GLU A 268 -5.91 25.58 -24.43
C GLU A 268 -7.22 26.16 -24.97
N ALA A 269 -7.18 26.61 -26.22
CA ALA A 269 -8.36 27.17 -26.88
C ALA A 269 -9.34 26.07 -27.31
N PRO A 270 -10.66 26.33 -27.31
CA PRO A 270 -11.65 25.36 -27.77
C PRO A 270 -11.42 24.89 -29.22
N ILE A 271 -11.61 23.60 -29.45
CA ILE A 271 -11.42 22.95 -30.76
C ILE A 271 -12.76 22.41 -31.26
N ILE A 272 -13.18 22.85 -32.44
CA ILE A 272 -14.33 22.29 -33.18
C ILE A 272 -13.82 21.63 -34.46
N LEU A 273 -13.97 20.33 -34.53
CA LEU A 273 -13.67 19.52 -35.70
C LEU A 273 -14.96 19.15 -36.44
N ASN A 274 -14.99 19.45 -37.74
CA ASN A 274 -16.13 19.14 -38.59
C ASN A 274 -16.41 17.63 -38.65
N ARG A 275 -17.69 17.29 -38.65
CA ARG A 275 -18.18 15.94 -38.91
C ARG A 275 -17.66 15.46 -40.27
N ARG A 276 -17.13 14.24 -40.33
CA ARG A 276 -16.75 13.59 -41.59
C ARG A 276 -18.00 13.09 -42.31
N ARG A 277 -18.00 13.13 -43.65
CA ARG A 277 -19.05 12.48 -44.44
C ARG A 277 -18.94 10.96 -44.25
N GLN A 278 -20.02 10.34 -43.80
CA GLN A 278 -20.13 8.89 -43.64
C GLN A 278 -21.07 8.33 -44.71
N ALA A 279 -21.05 7.02 -44.93
CA ALA A 279 -22.03 6.37 -45.80
C ALA A 279 -23.42 6.40 -45.13
N GLN A 280 -24.51 6.38 -45.91
CA GLN A 280 -25.87 6.44 -45.33
C GLN A 280 -26.17 5.33 -44.32
N THR A 281 -25.60 4.14 -44.51
CA THR A 281 -25.72 3.01 -43.58
C THR A 281 -24.99 3.27 -42.25
N GLU A 282 -23.88 3.99 -42.29
CA GLU A 282 -23.14 4.40 -41.10
C GLU A 282 -23.86 5.54 -40.36
N ASP A 283 -24.45 6.49 -41.10
CA ASP A 283 -25.25 7.58 -40.53
C ASP A 283 -26.44 7.05 -39.71
N ALA A 284 -27.18 6.10 -40.27
CA ALA A 284 -28.31 5.47 -39.57
C ALA A 284 -27.87 4.77 -38.27
N MET A 285 -26.67 4.18 -38.28
CA MET A 285 -26.13 3.49 -37.11
C MET A 285 -25.62 4.46 -36.05
N VAL A 286 -25.02 5.60 -36.45
CA VAL A 286 -24.65 6.69 -35.54
C VAL A 286 -25.90 7.25 -34.87
N GLU A 287 -26.92 7.58 -35.66
CA GLU A 287 -28.20 8.13 -35.17
C GLU A 287 -28.90 7.18 -34.18
N GLY A 288 -28.92 5.88 -34.49
CA GLY A 288 -29.47 4.87 -33.58
C GLY A 288 -28.76 4.81 -32.23
N ASN A 289 -27.42 4.88 -32.24
CA ASN A 289 -26.63 4.91 -31.00
C ASN A 289 -26.82 6.20 -30.21
N VAL A 290 -26.87 7.36 -30.89
CA VAL A 290 -27.15 8.66 -30.25
C VAL A 290 -28.50 8.62 -29.53
N ARG A 291 -29.55 8.13 -30.18
CA ARG A 291 -30.88 8.01 -29.56
C ARG A 291 -30.89 7.07 -28.35
N LYS A 292 -30.18 5.94 -28.42
CA LYS A 292 -30.02 5.04 -27.28
C LYS A 292 -29.35 5.72 -26.09
N MET A 293 -28.23 6.42 -26.33
CA MET A 293 -27.47 7.11 -25.29
C MET A 293 -28.23 8.31 -24.69
N LEU A 294 -28.99 9.05 -25.52
CA LEU A 294 -29.89 10.11 -25.05
C LEU A 294 -30.98 9.54 -24.13
N ASN A 295 -31.65 8.47 -24.56
CA ASN A 295 -32.68 7.82 -23.74
C ASN A 295 -32.12 7.22 -22.44
N ALA A 296 -30.86 6.79 -22.46
CA ALA A 296 -30.17 6.28 -21.28
C ALA A 296 -29.59 7.39 -20.37
N GLY A 297 -29.66 8.66 -20.78
CA GLY A 297 -29.11 9.79 -20.02
C GLY A 297 -27.58 9.85 -19.99
N VAL A 298 -26.89 9.13 -20.88
CA VAL A 298 -25.41 9.11 -20.97
C VAL A 298 -24.86 10.35 -21.67
N ILE A 299 -25.66 10.92 -22.59
CA ILE A 299 -25.32 12.15 -23.32
C ILE A 299 -26.50 13.12 -23.27
N GLU A 300 -26.21 14.40 -23.50
CA GLU A 300 -27.19 15.48 -23.60
C GLU A 300 -26.90 16.38 -24.82
N GLU A 301 -27.87 17.19 -25.22
CA GLU A 301 -27.67 18.20 -26.26
C GLU A 301 -26.84 19.37 -25.71
N GLY A 302 -25.67 19.60 -26.31
CA GLY A 302 -24.76 20.68 -25.92
C GLY A 302 -24.57 21.72 -27.02
N ASN A 303 -24.36 22.98 -26.63
CA ASN A 303 -24.00 24.09 -27.53
C ASN A 303 -22.58 24.62 -27.21
N GLY A 304 -21.64 23.71 -26.96
CA GLY A 304 -20.29 24.02 -26.53
C GLY A 304 -19.38 24.44 -27.69
N ALA A 305 -18.34 25.22 -27.38
CA ALA A 305 -17.28 25.58 -28.31
C ALA A 305 -16.28 24.43 -28.59
N TRP A 306 -16.56 23.22 -28.09
CA TRP A 306 -15.77 22.00 -28.29
C TRP A 306 -16.60 21.00 -29.09
N GLY A 307 -16.03 20.44 -30.15
CA GLY A 307 -16.73 19.48 -31.01
C GLY A 307 -15.78 18.49 -31.67
N PHE A 308 -16.09 17.20 -31.57
CA PHE A 308 -15.25 16.13 -32.11
C PHE A 308 -16.08 15.16 -32.97
N PRO A 309 -15.57 14.69 -34.12
CA PRO A 309 -16.31 13.80 -34.99
C PRO A 309 -16.42 12.40 -34.38
N VAL A 310 -17.59 11.79 -34.57
CA VAL A 310 -17.81 10.36 -34.31
C VAL A 310 -17.19 9.53 -35.42
N VAL A 311 -16.57 8.42 -35.05
CA VAL A 311 -16.03 7.40 -35.94
C VAL A 311 -16.57 6.03 -35.53
N LEU A 312 -16.89 5.21 -36.52
CA LEU A 312 -17.32 3.83 -36.31
C LEU A 312 -16.13 2.90 -36.50
N VAL A 313 -15.86 2.04 -35.52
CA VAL A 313 -14.74 1.10 -35.56
C VAL A 313 -15.26 -0.33 -35.53
N LYS A 314 -14.96 -1.11 -36.57
CA LYS A 314 -15.31 -2.54 -36.63
C LYS A 314 -14.32 -3.36 -35.79
N LYS A 315 -14.84 -4.14 -34.85
CA LYS A 315 -14.10 -5.16 -34.09
C LYS A 315 -13.87 -6.41 -34.95
N LYS A 316 -13.01 -7.31 -34.45
CA LYS A 316 -12.70 -8.60 -35.09
C LYS A 316 -13.89 -9.57 -35.12
N ASP A 317 -14.81 -9.45 -34.17
CA ASP A 317 -16.05 -10.22 -34.06
C ASP A 317 -17.17 -9.69 -35.00
N GLY A 318 -16.92 -8.60 -35.72
CA GLY A 318 -17.89 -7.96 -36.62
C GLY A 318 -18.74 -6.87 -35.97
N GLU A 319 -18.67 -6.70 -34.64
CA GLU A 319 -19.38 -5.64 -33.92
C GLU A 319 -18.78 -4.27 -34.25
N VAL A 320 -19.60 -3.22 -34.22
CA VAL A 320 -19.14 -1.86 -34.53
C VAL A 320 -19.25 -0.96 -33.32
N ARG A 321 -18.14 -0.35 -32.90
CA ARG A 321 -18.08 0.60 -31.79
C ARG A 321 -18.34 2.02 -32.27
N PHE A 322 -19.18 2.73 -31.52
CA PHE A 322 -19.32 4.18 -31.59
C PHE A 322 -18.15 4.83 -30.82
N CYS A 323 -17.30 5.60 -31.50
CA CYS A 323 -16.12 6.22 -30.87
C CYS A 323 -16.06 7.71 -31.19
N VAL A 324 -15.66 8.52 -30.22
CA VAL A 324 -15.35 9.94 -30.44
C VAL A 324 -13.86 10.08 -30.73
N ARG A 325 -13.51 10.73 -31.84
CA ARG A 325 -12.10 10.96 -32.18
C ARG A 325 -11.60 12.24 -31.49
N LEU A 326 -10.97 12.06 -30.33
CA LEU A 326 -10.23 13.13 -29.68
C LEU A 326 -8.88 13.35 -30.39
N PRO A 327 -8.43 14.61 -30.57
CA PRO A 327 -7.06 14.88 -30.98
C PRO A 327 -6.09 14.36 -29.92
N ARG A 328 -4.88 13.97 -30.32
CA ARG A 328 -3.84 13.58 -29.34
C ARG A 328 -3.58 14.77 -28.41
N ALA A 329 -3.86 14.59 -27.13
CA ALA A 329 -3.34 15.49 -26.11
C ALA A 329 -1.80 15.44 -26.20
N LYS A 330 -1.15 16.61 -26.28
CA LYS A 330 0.28 16.69 -25.97
C LYS A 330 0.37 16.46 -24.47
N GLN A 331 0.86 15.30 -24.10
CA GLN A 331 1.21 15.03 -22.71
C GLN A 331 2.57 15.71 -22.51
N ASP A 332 2.53 17.00 -22.18
CA ASP A 332 3.73 17.72 -21.75
C ASP A 332 4.09 17.15 -20.37
N HIS A 333 5.23 16.47 -20.32
CA HIS A 333 5.81 15.88 -19.11
C HIS A 333 6.52 16.92 -18.25
#